data_AF-A0A7C4H154-F1
#
_entry.id   AF-A0A7C4H154-F1
#
_cell.length_a   1.000
_cell.length_b   1.000
_cell.length_c   1.000
_cell.angle_alpha   90.00
_cell.angle_beta   90.00
_cell.angle_gamma   90.00
#
_symmetry.space_group_name_H-M   'P 1'
#
loop_
_entity.id
_entity.type
_entity.pdbx_description
1 polymer ?
#
loop_
_entity_poly.entity_id
_entity_poly.type
_entity_poly.pdbx_seq_one_letter_code
_entity_poly.pdbx_strand_id
1 'polypeptide(L)' 'MNPVIVGIIAGIVRTIFGWAKSNEPFNLTKFIRTIIISTITGGILGSFIPDPYIVFASTFTGTVMIEEFLVSFLKRAKGE' A
#
# COMPACT_ATOMS: atom_id res chain seq x y z
N MET A 1 4.86 19.89 -4.07
CA MET A 1 4.98 18.75 -3.15
C MET A 1 5.58 17.59 -3.93
N ASN A 2 6.65 16.95 -3.46
CA ASN A 2 7.33 15.89 -4.21
C ASN A 2 6.40 14.66 -4.36
N PRO A 3 6.05 14.20 -5.57
CA PRO A 3 5.10 13.10 -5.77
C PRO A 3 5.52 11.80 -5.07
N VAL A 4 6.81 11.53 -4.91
CA VAL A 4 7.33 10.40 -4.12
C VAL A 4 6.91 10.50 -2.65
N ILE A 5 7.03 11.70 -2.06
CA ILE A 5 6.60 11.95 -0.68
C ILE A 5 5.08 11.76 -0.57
N VAL A 6 4.32 12.20 -1.58
CA VAL A 6 2.86 12.02 -1.60
C VAL A 6 2.47 10.55 -1.65
N GLY A 7 3.16 9.74 -2.45
CA GLY A 7 2.95 8.29 -2.50
C GLY A 7 3.26 7.60 -1.17
N ILE A 8 4.36 7.96 -0.52
CA ILE A 8 4.70 7.45 0.82
C ILE A 8 3.60 7.78 1.83
N ILE A 9 3.16 9.04 1.88
CA ILE A 9 2.09 9.48 2.79
C ILE A 9 0.78 8.74 2.48
N ALA A 10 0.42 8.62 1.20
CA ALA A 10 -0.77 7.91 0.77
C ALA A 10 -0.78 6.45 1.24
N GLY A 11 0.37 5.76 1.16
CA GLY A 11 0.52 4.39 1.63
C GLY A 11 0.33 4.24 3.15
N ILE A 12 0.87 5.18 3.94
CA ILE A 12 0.69 5.19 5.39
C ILE A 12 -0.78 5.45 5.75
N VAL A 13 -1.38 6.50 5.17
CA VAL A 13 -2.79 6.86 5.41
C VAL A 13 -3.72 5.70 5.04
N ARG A 14 -3.48 5.05 3.90
CA ARG A 14 -4.26 3.88 3.47
C ARG A 14 -4.14 2.72 4.45
N THR A 15 -2.95 2.47 5.00
CA THR A 15 -2.75 1.38 5.96
C THR A 15 -3.51 1.63 7.26
N ILE A 16 -3.43 2.86 7.78
CA ILE A 16 -4.18 3.29 8.97
C ILE A 16 -5.68 3.19 8.72
N PHE A 17 -6.16 3.70 7.58
CA PHE A 17 -7.57 3.64 7.21
C PHE A 17 -8.07 2.20 7.04
N GLY A 18 -7.24 1.33 6.44
CA GLY A 18 -7.54 -0.09 6.26
C GLY A 18 -7.70 -0.83 7.58
N TRP A 19 -6.78 -0.59 8.51
CA TRP A 19 -6.86 -1.15 9.85
C TRP A 19 -8.06 -0.62 10.65
N ALA A 20 -8.28 0.70 10.63
CA ALA A 20 -9.42 1.30 11.33
C ALA A 20 -10.77 0.77 10.82
N LYS A 21 -10.86 0.42 9.53
CA LYS A 21 -12.08 -0.11 8.92
C LYS A 21 -12.24 -1.64 9.09
N SER A 22 -11.16 -2.39 9.30
CA SER A 22 -11.23 -3.87 9.29
C SER A 22 -11.92 -4.47 10.51
N ASN A 23 -12.09 -3.73 11.61
CA ASN A 23 -12.60 -4.24 12.90
C ASN A 23 -11.85 -5.50 13.41
N GLU A 24 -10.65 -5.79 12.87
CA GLU A 24 -9.83 -6.92 13.29
C GLU A 24 -8.97 -6.54 14.51
N PRO A 25 -8.67 -7.50 15.42
CA PRO A 25 -7.68 -7.27 16.47
C PRO A 25 -6.35 -6.88 15.84
N PHE A 26 -5.71 -5.85 16.40
CA PHE A 26 -4.47 -5.30 15.84
C PHE A 26 -3.38 -6.37 15.78
N ASN A 27 -2.93 -6.69 14.56
CA ASN A 27 -1.83 -7.59 14.31
C ASN A 27 -0.64 -6.78 13.77
N LEU A 28 0.38 -6.59 14.61
CA LEU A 28 1.55 -5.78 14.29
C LEU A 28 2.28 -6.27 13.02
N THR A 29 2.41 -7.58 12.85
CA THR A 29 3.10 -8.18 11.70
C THR A 29 2.36 -7.89 10.39
N LYS A 30 1.03 -8.06 10.39
CA LYS A 30 0.18 -7.74 9.23
C LYS A 30 0.25 -6.25 8.94
N PHE A 31 0.14 -5.41 9.97
CA PHE A 31 0.17 -3.96 9.85
C PHE A 31 1.49 -3.44 9.27
N ILE A 32 2.64 -3.86 9.81
CA ILE A 32 3.96 -3.46 9.31
C ILE A 32 4.15 -3.91 7.87
N ARG A 33 3.72 -5.14 7.53
CA ARG A 33 3.82 -5.65 6.16
C ARG A 33 3.00 -4.79 5.18
N THR A 34 1.77 -4.44 5.53
CA THR A 34 0.92 -3.57 4.72
C THR A 34 1.52 -2.17 4.58
N ILE A 35 2.09 -1.59 5.65
CA ILE A 35 2.78 -0.29 5.60
C ILE A 35 3.94 -0.35 4.62
N ILE A 36 4.82 -1.35 4.74
CA ILE A 36 6.02 -1.46 3.90
C ILE A 36 5.63 -1.58 2.42
N ILE A 37 4.70 -2.47 2.10
CA ILE A 37 4.24 -2.67 0.72
C ILE A 37 3.61 -1.38 0.18
N SER A 38 2.67 -0.78 0.93
CA SER A 38 1.97 0.43 0.49
C SER A 38 2.91 1.62 0.29
N THR A 39 3.92 1.74 1.16
CA THR A 39 4.93 2.81 1.10
C THR A 39 5.87 2.63 -0.10
N ILE A 40 6.36 1.40 -0.33
CA ILE A 40 7.22 1.09 -1.48
C ILE A 40 6.46 1.32 -2.78
N THR A 41 5.24 0.80 -2.89
CA THR A 41 4.38 1.00 -4.06
C THR A 41 4.11 2.48 -4.31
N GLY A 42 3.79 3.24 -3.25
CA GLY A 42 3.57 4.68 -3.37
C GLY A 42 4.82 5.44 -3.81
N GLY A 43 5.99 5.11 -3.26
CA GLY A 43 7.26 5.71 -3.65
C GLY A 43 7.64 5.41 -5.10
N ILE A 44 7.39 4.19 -5.56
CA ILE A 44 7.56 3.79 -6.97
C ILE A 44 6.62 4.61 -7.84
N LEU A 45 5.31 4.63 -7.56
CA LEU A 45 4.33 5.40 -8.32
C LEU A 45 4.69 6.89 -8.40
N GLY A 46 5.11 7.47 -7.28
CA GLY A 46 5.56 8.86 -7.23
C GLY A 46 6.86 9.15 -7.97
N SER A 47 7.64 8.13 -8.36
CA SER A 47 8.82 8.28 -9.20
C SER A 47 8.48 8.32 -10.70
N PHE A 48 7.35 7.71 -11.09
CA PHE A 48 6.92 7.62 -12.49
C PHE A 48 5.79 8.60 -12.86
N ILE A 49 4.98 8.99 -11.87
CA ILE A 49 3.83 9.87 -12.09
C ILE A 49 4.15 11.26 -11.52
N PRO A 50 4.19 12.30 -12.37
CA PRO A 50 4.52 13.65 -11.94
C PRO A 50 3.38 14.35 -11.18
N ASP A 51 2.13 13.92 -11.38
CA ASP A 51 0.97 14.49 -10.70
C ASP A 51 0.78 13.87 -9.29
N PRO A 52 0.92 14.65 -8.21
CA PRO A 52 0.79 14.15 -6.85
C PRO A 52 -0.64 13.66 -6.50
N TYR A 53 -1.69 14.23 -7.11
CA TYR A 53 -3.07 13.80 -6.85
C TYR A 53 -3.33 12.42 -7.44
N ILE A 54 -2.81 12.18 -8.65
CA ILE A 54 -2.89 10.87 -9.30
C ILE A 54 -2.07 9.83 -8.51
N VAL A 55 -0.88 10.19 -8.02
CA VAL A 55 -0.08 9.31 -7.16
C VAL A 55 -0.84 8.96 -5.89
N PHE A 56 -1.44 9.93 -5.22
CA PHE A 56 -2.21 9.70 -4.01
C PHE A 56 -3.38 8.74 -4.27
N ALA A 57 -4.21 9.03 -5.27
CA ALA A 57 -5.37 8.20 -5.62
C ALA A 57 -4.94 6.78 -5.99
N SER A 58 -3.95 6.65 -6.87
CA SER A 58 -3.45 5.36 -7.35
C SER A 58 -2.80 4.54 -6.24
N THR A 59 -2.06 5.19 -5.34
CA THR A 59 -1.48 4.51 -4.19
C THR A 59 -2.59 4.08 -3.22
N PHE A 60 -3.56 4.94 -2.94
CA PHE A 60 -4.61 4.66 -1.98
C PHE A 60 -5.56 3.53 -2.43
N THR A 61 -5.90 3.48 -3.72
CA THR A 61 -6.80 2.44 -4.27
C THR A 61 -6.05 1.23 -4.83
N GLY A 62 -4.94 1.45 -5.53
CA GLY A 62 -4.20 0.42 -6.25
C GLY A 62 -3.34 -0.47 -5.36
N THR A 63 -2.89 0.01 -4.20
CA THR A 63 -2.12 -0.82 -3.25
C THR A 63 -2.90 -2.03 -2.77
N VAL A 64 -4.22 -1.95 -2.69
CA VAL A 64 -5.09 -3.08 -2.29
C VAL A 64 -4.97 -4.25 -3.26
N MET A 65 -5.04 -3.96 -4.57
CA MET A 65 -4.87 -5.00 -5.59
C MET A 65 -3.45 -5.57 -5.58
N ILE A 66 -2.44 -4.73 -5.37
CA ILE A 66 -1.04 -5.17 -5.32
C ILE A 66 -0.79 -6.06 -4.10
N GLU A 67 -1.37 -5.72 -2.94
CA GLU A 67 -1.28 -6.52 -1.73
C GLU A 67 -1.98 -7.88 -1.91
N GLU A 68 -3.22 -7.90 -2.43
CA GLU A 68 -3.94 -9.14 -2.72
C GLU A 68 -3.21 -10.01 -3.74
N PHE A 69 -2.66 -9.38 -4.79
CA PHE A 69 -1.85 -10.06 -5.80
C PHE A 69 -0.58 -10.65 -5.19
N LEU A 70 0.18 -9.90 -4.41
CA LEU A 70 1.40 -10.37 -3.75
C LEU A 70 1.10 -11.50 -2.76
N VAL A 71 0.04 -11.38 -1.96
CA VAL A 71 -0.37 -12.44 -1.03
C VAL A 71 -0.77 -13.70 -1.78
N SER A 72 -1.57 -13.57 -2.85
CA SER A 72 -2.00 -14.69 -3.69
C SER A 72 -0.82 -15.34 -4.43
N PHE A 73 0.10 -14.52 -4.94
CA PHE A 73 1.31 -14.98 -5.60
C PHE A 73 2.23 -15.74 -4.64
N LEU A 74 2.40 -15.24 -3.41
CA LEU A 74 3.20 -15.90 -2.38
C LEU A 74 2.58 -17.22 -1.90
N LYS A 75 1.24 -17.30 -1.79
CA LYS A 75 0.55 -18.57 -1.51
C LYS A 75 0.81 -19.60 -2.61
N ARG A 76 0.63 -19.18 -3.87
CA ARG A 76 0.89 -20.03 -5.04
C ARG A 76 2.36 -20.46 -5.14
N ALA A 77 3.31 -19.58 -4.81
CA ALA A 77 4.73 -19.91 -4.79
C ALA A 77 5.10 -20.89 -3.65
N LYS A 78 4.32 -20.91 -2.56
CA LYS A 78 4.45 -21.90 -1.47
C LYS A 78 3.78 -23.25 -1.78
N GLY A 79 3.08 -23.39 -2.90
CA GLY A 79 2.39 -24.62 -3.27
C GLY A 79 1.08 -24.85 -2.51
N GLU A 80 0.52 -23.80 -1.89
CA GLU A 80 -0.86 -23.77 -1.37
C GLU A 80 -1.83 -23.25 -2.45
#